data_AF-A0A2R4CE05-F1
#
_entry.id   AF-A0A2R4CE05-F1
#
_cell.length_a   1.000
_cell.length_b   1.000
_cell.length_c   1.000
_cell.angle_alpha   90.00
_cell.angle_beta   90.00
_cell.angle_gamma   90.00
#
_symmetry.space_group_name_H-M   'P 1'
#
loop_
_entity.id
_entity.type
_entity.pdbx_description
1 polymer ?
#
loop_
_entity_poly.entity_id
_entity_poly.type
_entity_poly.pdbx_seq_one_letter_code
_entity_poly.pdbx_strand_id
1 'polypeptide(L)'
;MSQTKLKDVADALPTFWKSGIVAQAGNSNIKVLKMDGQSYPAETHDYAEALIVLDGKMFLTVEGEPVEVPAGEMYLMHAGVAHAVAPGSHGTLMIIDPAVV
;
A
#
# COMPACT_ATOMS: atom_id res chain seq x y z
N MET A 1 8.15 7.02 -23.47
CA MET A 1 6.95 6.43 -22.84
C MET A 1 7.22 4.95 -22.67
N SER A 2 7.17 4.43 -21.45
CA SER A 2 7.37 3.01 -21.15
C SER A 2 6.19 2.49 -20.34
N GLN A 3 5.85 1.22 -20.55
CA GLN A 3 4.87 0.51 -19.75
C GLN A 3 5.60 -0.32 -18.68
N THR A 4 5.04 -0.39 -17.48
CA THR A 4 5.60 -1.17 -16.36
C THR A 4 4.56 -2.19 -15.91
N LYS A 5 4.94 -3.46 -15.82
CA LYS A 5 4.11 -4.52 -15.24
C LYS A 5 4.28 -4.52 -13.72
N LEU A 6 3.36 -3.86 -13.01
CA LEU A 6 3.46 -3.63 -11.57
C LEU A 6 3.57 -4.93 -10.76
N LYS A 7 2.81 -5.98 -11.15
CA LYS A 7 2.86 -7.29 -10.50
C LYS A 7 4.23 -7.94 -10.64
N ASP A 8 4.85 -7.91 -11.82
CA ASP A 8 6.19 -8.46 -12.04
C ASP A 8 7.24 -7.75 -11.15
N VAL A 9 7.11 -6.42 -10.98
CA VAL A 9 8.00 -5.66 -10.09
C VAL A 9 7.79 -6.05 -8.63
N ALA A 10 6.53 -6.17 -8.17
CA ALA A 10 6.23 -6.62 -6.82
C ALA A 10 6.74 -8.05 -6.57
N ASP A 11 6.51 -8.96 -7.51
CA ASP A 11 6.95 -10.36 -7.45
C ASP A 11 8.47 -10.48 -7.30
N ALA A 12 9.23 -9.59 -7.95
CA ALA A 12 10.68 -9.51 -7.83
C ALA A 12 11.21 -8.91 -6.51
N LEU A 13 10.36 -8.31 -5.65
CA LEU A 13 10.81 -7.78 -4.36
C LEU A 13 11.24 -8.92 -3.42
N PRO A 14 12.36 -8.76 -2.69
CA PRO A 14 12.91 -9.84 -1.87
C PRO A 14 12.14 -10.09 -0.57
N THR A 15 11.29 -9.16 -0.16
CA THR A 15 10.64 -9.18 1.16
C THR A 15 9.20 -8.70 1.03
N PHE A 16 8.28 -9.37 1.73
CA PHE A 16 6.91 -8.90 1.87
C PHE A 16 6.87 -7.62 2.71
N TRP A 17 5.87 -6.77 2.46
CA TRP A 17 5.66 -5.51 3.19
C TRP A 17 6.80 -4.50 3.15
N LYS A 18 7.80 -4.73 2.29
CA LYS A 18 8.82 -3.74 1.96
C LYS A 18 8.56 -3.22 0.55
N SER A 19 8.10 -1.98 0.47
CA SER A 19 7.75 -1.36 -0.81
C SER A 19 8.99 -0.96 -1.62
N GLY A 20 8.84 -1.01 -2.95
CA GLY A 20 9.81 -0.50 -3.90
C GLY A 20 9.19 0.58 -4.78
N ILE A 21 9.93 1.67 -5.04
CA ILE A 21 9.51 2.73 -5.96
C ILE A 21 9.57 2.20 -7.40
N VAL A 22 8.46 2.30 -8.13
CA VAL A 22 8.38 1.91 -9.55
C VAL A 22 8.42 3.10 -10.49
N ALA A 23 7.96 4.26 -10.02
CA ALA A 23 7.96 5.52 -10.76
C ALA A 23 7.78 6.70 -9.81
N GLN A 24 8.02 7.90 -10.33
CA GLN A 24 7.65 9.16 -9.68
C GLN A 24 6.83 9.99 -10.67
N ALA A 25 5.81 10.68 -10.17
CA ALA A 25 4.96 11.57 -10.94
C ALA A 25 4.61 12.80 -10.09
N GLY A 26 4.94 13.99 -10.59
CA GLY A 26 4.88 15.20 -9.77
C GLY A 26 5.74 15.05 -8.51
N ASN A 27 5.16 15.36 -7.34
CA ASN A 27 5.82 15.24 -6.04
C ASN A 27 5.45 13.93 -5.30
N SER A 28 5.07 12.89 -6.04
CA SER A 28 4.65 11.61 -5.45
C SER A 28 5.51 10.45 -5.94
N ASN A 29 5.79 9.51 -5.04
CA ASN A 29 6.24 8.19 -5.45
C ASN A 29 5.05 7.34 -5.82
N ILE A 30 5.27 6.42 -6.75
CA ILE A 30 4.42 5.27 -6.98
C ILE A 30 5.24 4.07 -6.52
N LYS A 31 4.72 3.33 -5.54
CA LYS A 31 5.40 2.17 -4.95
C LYS A 31 4.52 0.93 -5.08
N VAL A 32 5.15 -0.24 -5.05
CA VAL A 32 4.45 -1.53 -4.95
C VAL A 32 5.07 -2.39 -3.85
N LEU A 33 4.27 -3.27 -3.26
CA LEU A 33 4.73 -4.32 -2.34
C LEU A 33 3.88 -5.59 -2.48
N LYS A 34 4.41 -6.70 -1.94
CA LYS A 34 3.67 -7.95 -1.75
C LYS A 34 3.19 -8.08 -0.31
N MET A 35 2.00 -8.66 -0.14
CA MET A 35 1.38 -8.95 1.15
C MET A 35 1.32 -10.47 1.38
N ASP A 36 1.58 -10.93 2.61
CA ASP A 36 1.69 -12.35 3.00
C ASP A 36 0.75 -12.81 4.14
N GLY A 37 -0.27 -12.03 4.48
CA GLY A 37 -1.25 -12.36 5.50
C GLY A 37 -0.83 -11.95 6.92
N GLN A 38 0.39 -11.47 7.14
CA GLN A 38 0.83 -10.95 8.43
C GLN A 38 0.14 -9.62 8.78
N SER A 39 0.00 -9.35 10.07
CA SER A 39 -0.42 -8.05 10.59
C SER A 39 0.77 -7.13 10.80
N TYR A 40 0.54 -5.83 10.65
CA TYR A 40 1.54 -4.79 10.93
C TYR A 40 0.99 -3.81 11.96
N PRO A 41 1.83 -3.32 12.88
CA PRO A 41 1.39 -2.43 13.95
C PRO A 41 0.82 -1.11 13.39
N ALA A 42 0.15 -0.37 14.25
CA ALA A 42 -0.38 0.93 13.88
C ALA A 42 0.73 1.92 13.55
N GLU A 43 0.54 2.66 12.46
CA GLU A 43 1.41 3.73 12.01
C GLU A 43 0.60 5.00 11.77
N THR A 44 1.28 6.14 11.79
CA THR A 44 0.68 7.46 11.52
C THR A 44 1.72 8.34 10.88
N HIS A 45 1.29 9.08 9.86
CA HIS A 45 2.14 9.98 9.08
C HIS A 45 1.43 11.32 8.92
N ASP A 46 2.18 12.40 8.71
CA ASP A 46 1.65 13.76 8.54
C ASP A 46 1.24 14.11 7.10
N TYR A 47 1.23 13.10 6.21
CA TYR A 47 0.78 13.19 4.84
C TYR A 47 -0.34 12.19 4.55
N ALA A 48 -1.11 12.46 3.49
CA ALA A 48 -2.07 11.51 2.96
C ALA A 48 -1.37 10.46 2.10
N GLU A 49 -1.84 9.23 2.19
CA GLU A 49 -1.31 8.08 1.44
C GLU A 49 -2.46 7.33 0.78
N ALA A 50 -2.32 6.98 -0.49
CA ALA A 50 -3.30 6.15 -1.18
C ALA A 50 -2.86 4.68 -1.19
N LEU A 51 -3.71 3.79 -0.68
CA LEU A 51 -3.51 2.34 -0.66
C LEU A 51 -4.42 1.70 -1.70
N ILE A 52 -3.87 1.13 -2.76
CA ILE A 52 -4.61 0.59 -3.91
C ILE A 52 -4.31 -0.90 -4.06
N VAL A 53 -5.32 -1.75 -3.90
CA VAL A 53 -5.13 -3.20 -4.02
C VAL A 53 -5.23 -3.58 -5.49
N LEU A 54 -4.11 -4.02 -6.08
CA LEU A 54 -4.06 -4.45 -7.48
C LEU A 54 -4.52 -5.90 -7.66
N ASP A 55 -4.26 -6.74 -6.66
CA ASP A 55 -4.51 -8.17 -6.64
C ASP A 55 -4.68 -8.64 -5.19
N GLY A 56 -5.57 -9.60 -4.95
CA GLY A 56 -5.91 -10.09 -3.61
C GLY A 56 -6.83 -9.16 -2.81
N LYS A 57 -6.49 -8.91 -1.54
CA LYS A 57 -7.33 -8.16 -0.60
C LYS A 57 -6.48 -7.63 0.56
N MET A 58 -6.77 -6.42 1.02
CA MET A 58 -6.17 -5.80 2.20
C MET A 58 -7.21 -5.62 3.30
N PHE A 59 -6.82 -5.89 4.54
CA PHE A 59 -7.60 -5.64 5.75
C PHE A 59 -6.86 -4.62 6.59
N LEU A 60 -7.54 -3.53 6.92
CA LEU A 60 -7.04 -2.44 7.72
C LEU A 60 -7.81 -2.35 9.02
N THR A 61 -7.19 -1.74 10.02
CA THR A 61 -7.87 -1.17 11.18
C THR A 61 -7.58 0.32 11.18
N VAL A 62 -8.61 1.14 10.99
CA VAL A 62 -8.51 2.60 10.88
C VAL A 62 -9.31 3.21 12.02
N GLU A 63 -8.65 3.95 12.91
CA GLU A 63 -9.29 4.51 14.11
C GLU A 63 -10.04 3.46 14.97
N GLY A 64 -9.59 2.20 14.92
CA GLY A 64 -10.21 1.08 15.64
C GLY A 64 -11.29 0.33 14.85
N GLU A 65 -11.70 0.83 13.69
CA GLU A 65 -12.73 0.20 12.85
C GLU A 65 -12.10 -0.68 11.74
N PRO A 66 -12.67 -1.87 11.49
CA PRO A 66 -12.19 -2.74 10.42
C PRO A 66 -12.58 -2.19 9.05
N VAL A 67 -11.63 -2.15 8.14
CA VAL A 67 -11.85 -1.76 6.74
C VAL A 67 -11.31 -2.86 5.82
N GLU A 68 -12.14 -3.30 4.88
CA GLU A 68 -11.74 -4.23 3.82
C GLU A 68 -11.55 -3.47 2.52
N VAL A 69 -10.44 -3.72 1.83
CA VAL A 69 -10.13 -3.16 0.52
C VAL A 69 -9.84 -4.32 -0.45
N PRO A 70 -10.82 -4.73 -1.28
CA PRO A 70 -10.63 -5.78 -2.27
C PRO A 70 -9.84 -5.29 -3.50
N ALA A 71 -9.36 -6.23 -4.32
CA ALA A 71 -8.68 -5.89 -5.58
C ALA A 71 -9.54 -4.99 -6.49
N GLY A 72 -8.90 -3.98 -7.06
CA GLY A 72 -9.53 -2.94 -7.87
C GLY A 72 -10.03 -1.74 -7.07
N GLU A 73 -9.99 -1.80 -5.74
CA GLU A 73 -10.39 -0.70 -4.86
C GLU A 73 -9.17 0.01 -4.24
N MET A 74 -9.45 1.21 -3.72
CA MET A 74 -8.49 2.07 -3.06
C MET A 74 -9.07 2.60 -1.74
N TYR A 75 -8.19 2.72 -0.75
CA TYR A 75 -8.46 3.48 0.46
C TYR A 75 -7.50 4.66 0.56
N LEU A 76 -8.03 5.87 0.73
CA LEU A 76 -7.22 7.07 0.94
C LEU A 76 -7.03 7.26 2.43
N MET A 77 -5.79 7.13 2.89
CA MET A 77 -5.44 7.46 4.25
C MET A 77 -5.19 8.95 4.40
N HIS A 78 -5.93 9.60 5.30
CA HIS A 78 -5.74 11.01 5.62
C HIS A 78 -4.55 11.21 6.58
N ALA A 79 -3.90 12.36 6.46
CA ALA A 79 -2.82 12.76 7.35
C ALA A 79 -3.26 12.73 8.82
N GLY A 80 -2.39 12.20 9.69
CA GLY A 80 -2.63 12.10 11.12
C GLY A 80 -3.56 10.95 11.55
N VAL A 81 -4.11 10.18 10.62
CA VAL A 81 -4.99 9.05 10.96
C VAL A 81 -4.17 7.78 11.22
N ALA A 82 -4.28 7.26 12.44
CA ALA A 82 -3.66 6.00 12.82
C ALA A 82 -4.35 4.82 12.12
N HIS A 83 -3.54 3.99 11.48
CA HIS A 83 -4.01 2.81 10.78
C HIS A 83 -3.02 1.64 10.97
N ALA A 84 -3.56 0.43 10.99
CA ALA A 84 -2.79 -0.81 11.10
C ALA A 84 -3.23 -1.80 10.02
N VAL A 85 -2.37 -2.76 9.69
CA VAL A 85 -2.73 -3.88 8.80
C VAL A 85 -3.22 -5.04 9.66
N ALA A 86 -4.44 -5.48 9.43
CA ALA A 86 -5.00 -6.67 10.05
C ALA A 86 -4.53 -7.97 9.35
N PRO A 87 -4.52 -9.11 10.06
CA PRO A 87 -4.17 -10.40 9.47
C PRO A 87 -5.03 -10.76 8.25
N GLY A 88 -4.46 -11.52 7.32
CA GLY A 88 -5.15 -12.03 6.13
C GLY A 88 -4.99 -11.17 4.87
N SER A 89 -4.33 -10.02 4.97
CA SER A 89 -4.00 -9.16 3.83
C SER A 89 -3.03 -9.87 2.88
N HIS A 90 -3.38 -10.07 1.61
CA HIS A 90 -2.59 -10.85 0.66
C HIS A 90 -2.69 -10.29 -0.75
N GLY A 91 -1.67 -10.56 -1.57
CA GLY A 91 -1.61 -10.12 -2.97
C GLY A 91 -0.68 -8.93 -3.16
N THR A 92 -1.06 -7.99 -4.04
CA THR A 92 -0.20 -6.87 -4.45
C THR A 92 -0.87 -5.54 -4.10
N LEU A 93 -0.13 -4.71 -3.38
CA LEU A 93 -0.54 -3.36 -3.01
C LEU A 93 0.29 -2.34 -3.79
N MET A 94 -0.38 -1.33 -4.32
CA MET A 94 0.25 -0.10 -4.80
C MET A 94 0.03 1.01 -3.79
N ILE A 95 1.06 1.81 -3.57
CA ILE A 95 1.05 2.94 -2.65
C ILE A 95 1.39 4.20 -3.43
N ILE A 96 0.69 5.30 -3.15
CA ILE A 96 1.08 6.64 -3.58
C ILE A 96 1.30 7.50 -2.34
N ASP A 97 2.52 7.99 -2.19
CA ASP A 97 2.95 8.85 -1.08
C ASP A 97 3.86 9.99 -1.59
N PRO A 98 4.17 11.00 -0.77
CA PRO A 98 5.10 12.07 -1.15
C PRO A 98 6.51 11.55 -1.49
N ALA A 99 7.13 12.12 -2.53
CA ALA A 99 8.49 11.82 -2.94
C ALA A 99 9.57 12.37 -1.98
N VAL A 100 9.21 13.39 -1.22
CA VAL A 100 10.00 13.98 -0.15
C VAL A 100 9.08 14.07 1.05
N VAL A 101 9.51 13.48 2.16
CA VAL A 101 8.87 13.59 3.47
C VAL A 101 9.71 14.54 4.30
#